data_AF-A0A9W7Z9E1-F1
#
_entry.id   AF-A0A9W7Z9E1-F1
#
_cell.length_a   1.000
_cell.length_b   1.000
_cell.length_c   1.000
_cell.angle_alpha   90.00
_cell.angle_beta   90.00
_cell.angle_gamma   90.00
#
_symmetry.space_group_name_H-M   'P 1'
#
loop_
_entity.id
_entity.type
_entity.pdbx_description
1 polymer ?
#
loop_
_entity_poly.entity_id
_entity_poly.type
_entity_poly.pdbx_seq_one_letter_code
_entity_poly.pdbx_strand_id
1 'polypeptide(L)'
;MNRLLADSYKVCDDSTTIDPASHLSCDMTVSSPAGWKKLCFKTRAMFEEICRTKSYKPYKFLVKTDDDAIMDPLVENFISSEYEGGNVYFGTTYGPNTSYDPQNNTWFGGWFYGVNTEVIDKICECGLPQCISKMGEDQWFGYTLGQCNIEKRDLVVPEDFVHHKEYSTKRLNIKFTAIR
;
A
#
# COMPACT_ATOMS: atom_id res chain seq x y z
N MET A 1 28.75 5.64 -2.08
CA MET A 1 27.53 6.34 -2.57
C MET A 1 26.53 5.25 -2.93
N ASN A 2 25.64 4.92 -2.00
CA ASN A 2 24.73 3.79 -2.14
C ASN A 2 23.58 4.17 -3.06
N ARG A 3 23.52 3.54 -4.24
CA ARG A 3 22.28 3.44 -5.03
C ARG A 3 21.31 2.58 -4.23
N LEU A 4 20.41 3.22 -3.48
CA LEU A 4 19.29 2.56 -2.78
C LEU A 4 18.01 2.51 -3.63
N LEU A 5 18.07 2.87 -4.92
CA LEU A 5 17.10 2.39 -5.90
C LEU A 5 17.57 1.02 -6.40
N ALA A 6 17.57 0.03 -5.51
CA ALA A 6 17.83 -1.36 -5.86
C ALA A 6 16.46 -2.04 -5.99
N ASP A 7 15.88 -1.91 -7.18
CA ASP A 7 14.70 -2.59 -7.69
C ASP A 7 13.40 -2.29 -6.92
N SER A 8 12.36 -1.88 -7.65
CA SER A 8 11.00 -1.75 -7.09
C SER A 8 10.12 -2.73 -7.85
N TYR A 9 9.52 -3.71 -7.17
CA TYR A 9 8.62 -4.67 -7.80
C TYR A 9 7.21 -4.12 -7.90
N LYS A 10 6.72 -3.93 -9.12
CA LYS A 10 5.40 -3.36 -9.40
C LYS A 10 4.41 -4.46 -9.73
N VAL A 11 3.36 -4.57 -8.91
CA VAL A 11 2.20 -5.41 -9.19
C VAL A 11 1.07 -4.55 -9.74
N CYS A 12 0.60 -4.85 -10.95
CA CYS A 12 -0.48 -4.13 -11.61
C CYS A 12 -1.66 -5.04 -11.90
N ASP A 13 -2.77 -4.43 -12.31
CA ASP A 13 -3.98 -5.11 -12.74
C ASP A 13 -4.16 -4.96 -14.25
N ASP A 14 -4.47 -6.06 -14.93
CA ASP A 14 -4.74 -6.13 -16.37
C ASP A 14 -5.86 -5.17 -16.82
N SER A 15 -6.74 -4.76 -15.90
CA SER A 15 -7.85 -3.84 -16.21
C SER A 15 -7.48 -2.36 -16.21
N THR A 16 -6.27 -2.00 -15.75
CA THR A 16 -5.76 -0.64 -15.94
C THR A 16 -5.40 -0.47 -17.41
N THR A 17 -6.19 0.33 -18.13
CA THR A 17 -5.79 0.87 -19.43
C THR A 17 -4.64 1.82 -19.15
N ILE A 18 -3.43 1.28 -19.07
CA ILE A 18 -2.21 2.04 -19.02
C ILE A 18 -2.25 2.95 -20.24
N ASP A 19 -2.27 4.27 -20.02
CA ASP A 19 -2.10 5.25 -21.09
C ASP A 19 -0.92 4.79 -21.93
N PRO A 20 -1.07 4.54 -23.25
CA PRO A 20 0.02 4.07 -24.09
C PRO A 20 1.26 4.98 -24.07
N ALA A 21 1.14 6.23 -23.58
CA ALA A 21 2.25 7.15 -23.34
C ALA A 21 3.00 6.91 -22.01
N SER A 22 2.40 6.22 -21.04
CA SER A 22 3.03 5.87 -19.77
C SER A 22 3.73 4.51 -19.91
N HIS A 23 5.01 4.53 -20.24
CA HIS A 23 5.89 3.34 -20.32
C HIS A 23 6.16 2.67 -18.96
N LEU A 24 5.16 2.54 -18.09
CA LEU A 24 5.29 1.84 -16.82
C LEU A 24 5.09 0.35 -17.06
N SER A 25 6.19 -0.38 -17.27
CA SER A 25 6.17 -1.84 -17.24
C SER A 25 5.90 -2.32 -15.82
N CYS A 26 4.94 -3.22 -15.69
CA CYS A 26 4.65 -3.93 -14.45
C CYS A 26 5.55 -5.16 -14.37
N ASP A 27 6.10 -5.45 -13.19
CA ASP A 27 6.91 -6.66 -12.97
C ASP A 27 6.01 -7.89 -12.76
N MET A 28 4.75 -7.66 -12.36
CA MET A 28 3.73 -8.67 -12.18
C MET A 28 2.36 -8.11 -12.57
N THR A 29 1.55 -8.95 -13.21
CA THR A 29 0.15 -8.62 -13.46
C THR A 29 -0.76 -9.64 -12.84
N VAL A 30 -1.79 -9.17 -12.15
CA VAL A 30 -2.81 -10.01 -11.53
C VAL A 30 -4.12 -9.83 -12.28
N SER A 31 -4.65 -10.92 -12.82
CA SER A 31 -5.98 -10.91 -13.42
C SER A 31 -7.02 -10.81 -12.30
N SER A 32 -7.67 -9.65 -12.18
CA SER A 32 -8.66 -9.42 -11.14
C SER A 32 -10.00 -8.93 -11.71
N PRO A 33 -11.14 -9.20 -11.04
CA PRO A 33 -12.43 -8.70 -11.47
C PRO A 33 -12.47 -7.15 -11.47
N ALA A 34 -12.69 -6.54 -12.63
CA ALA A 34 -12.76 -5.08 -12.77
C ALA A 34 -13.92 -4.42 -11.97
N GLY A 35 -13.66 -3.23 -11.42
CA GLY A 35 -14.65 -2.30 -10.86
C GLY A 35 -14.50 -1.98 -9.37
N TRP A 36 -14.89 -0.76 -8.96
CA TRP A 36 -14.75 -0.23 -7.58
C TRP A 36 -15.35 -1.14 -6.49
N LYS A 37 -16.49 -1.79 -6.77
CA LYS A 37 -17.13 -2.71 -5.82
C LYS A 37 -16.34 -4.00 -5.57
N LYS A 38 -15.21 -4.18 -6.25
CA LYS A 38 -14.36 -5.38 -6.23
C LYS A 38 -12.92 -5.08 -5.76
N LEU A 39 -12.63 -3.88 -5.24
CA LEU A 39 -11.28 -3.51 -4.78
C LEU A 39 -10.72 -4.49 -3.74
N CYS A 40 -11.54 -4.94 -2.78
CA CYS A 40 -11.14 -6.00 -1.86
C CYS A 40 -10.64 -7.26 -2.58
N PHE A 41 -11.35 -7.73 -3.61
CA PHE A 41 -10.98 -8.95 -4.34
C PHE A 41 -9.67 -8.76 -5.10
N LYS A 42 -9.45 -7.56 -5.64
CA LYS A 42 -8.20 -7.17 -6.29
C LYS A 42 -7.02 -7.19 -5.31
N THR A 43 -7.16 -6.54 -4.16
CA THR A 43 -6.12 -6.53 -3.12
C THR A 43 -5.85 -7.92 -2.59
N ARG A 44 -6.89 -8.74 -2.37
CA ARG A 44 -6.70 -10.14 -1.98
C ARG A 44 -5.94 -10.94 -3.05
N ALA A 45 -6.32 -10.84 -4.32
CA ALA A 45 -5.63 -11.54 -5.40
C ALA A 45 -4.16 -11.12 -5.51
N MET A 46 -3.86 -9.83 -5.31
CA MET A 46 -2.50 -9.31 -5.21
C MET A 46 -1.72 -10.00 -4.08
N PHE A 47 -2.29 -10.08 -2.87
CA PHE A 47 -1.64 -10.76 -1.74
C PHE A 47 -1.53 -12.28 -1.94
N GLU A 48 -2.51 -12.93 -2.57
CA GLU A 48 -2.44 -14.36 -2.93
C GLU A 48 -1.21 -14.62 -3.80
N GLU A 49 -1.01 -13.77 -4.81
CA GLU A 49 0.11 -13.89 -5.74
C GLU A 49 1.47 -13.55 -5.08
N ILE A 50 1.53 -12.50 -4.27
CA ILE A 50 2.71 -12.15 -3.45
C ILE A 50 3.09 -13.32 -2.52
N CYS A 51 2.10 -13.93 -1.86
CA CYS A 51 2.33 -15.05 -0.95
C CYS A 51 2.76 -16.32 -1.68
N ARG A 52 2.18 -16.59 -2.85
CA ARG A 52 2.50 -17.76 -3.69
C ARG A 52 3.91 -17.69 -4.26
N THR A 53 4.31 -16.52 -4.76
CA THR A 53 5.61 -16.31 -5.42
C THR A 53 6.73 -15.95 -4.47
N LYS A 54 6.40 -15.47 -3.26
CA LYS A 54 7.37 -14.91 -2.31
C LYS A 54 8.20 -13.77 -2.91
N SER A 55 7.66 -13.05 -3.89
CA SER A 55 8.32 -11.94 -4.60
C SER A 55 8.75 -10.80 -3.67
N TYR A 56 8.13 -10.67 -2.49
CA TYR A 56 8.45 -9.64 -1.50
C TYR A 56 9.78 -9.86 -0.77
N LYS A 57 10.36 -11.07 -0.77
CA LYS A 57 11.52 -11.43 0.06
C LYS A 57 12.79 -10.57 -0.12
N PRO A 58 13.09 -10.01 -1.31
CA PRO A 58 14.24 -9.11 -1.47
C PRO A 58 14.03 -7.69 -0.89
N TYR A 59 12.79 -7.33 -0.58
CA TYR A 59 12.41 -5.97 -0.18
C TYR A 59 12.29 -5.85 1.35
N LYS A 60 12.31 -4.62 1.87
CA LYS A 60 12.02 -4.35 3.29
C LYS A 60 10.55 -4.04 3.55
N PHE A 61 9.93 -3.36 2.59
CA PHE A 61 8.56 -2.89 2.68
C PHE A 61 7.80 -3.21 1.40
N LEU A 62 6.50 -3.46 1.54
CA LEU A 62 5.54 -3.48 0.45
C LEU A 62 4.61 -2.29 0.65
N VAL A 63 4.47 -1.49 -0.40
CA VAL A 63 3.63 -0.30 -0.43
C VAL A 63 2.55 -0.48 -1.48
N LYS A 64 1.31 -0.18 -1.11
CA LYS A 64 0.19 -0.01 -2.03
C LYS A 64 -0.07 1.46 -2.22
N THR A 65 -0.29 1.85 -3.47
CA THR A 65 -0.72 3.21 -3.85
C THR A 65 -1.87 3.12 -4.84
N ASP A 66 -2.75 4.11 -4.85
CA ASP A 66 -3.64 4.33 -6.01
C ASP A 66 -2.86 4.97 -7.16
N ASP A 67 -3.37 4.85 -8.38
CA ASP A 67 -2.76 5.40 -9.62
C ASP A 67 -2.86 6.93 -9.71
N ASP A 68 -3.68 7.52 -8.85
CA ASP A 68 -3.88 8.93 -8.68
C ASP A 68 -3.27 9.48 -7.38
N ALA A 69 -2.49 8.66 -6.66
CA ALA A 69 -1.65 9.08 -5.55
C ALA A 69 -0.26 9.58 -6.05
N ILE A 70 0.25 10.63 -5.41
CA ILE A 70 1.57 11.20 -5.64
C ILE A 70 2.32 11.16 -4.30
N MET A 71 3.43 10.44 -4.24
CA MET A 71 4.26 10.35 -3.04
C MET A 71 5.45 11.30 -3.12
N ASP A 72 5.67 12.07 -2.07
CA ASP A 72 6.89 12.85 -1.86
C ASP A 72 8.07 11.90 -1.52
N PRO A 73 9.28 12.12 -2.05
CA PRO A 73 10.47 11.35 -1.65
C PRO A 73 10.73 11.30 -0.14
N LEU A 74 10.24 12.27 0.63
CA LEU A 74 10.33 12.29 2.10
C LEU A 74 9.61 11.11 2.78
N VAL A 75 8.65 10.47 2.12
CA VAL A 75 7.97 9.27 2.65
C VAL A 75 8.99 8.17 2.99
N GLU A 76 9.96 7.93 2.11
CA GLU A 76 10.98 6.89 2.33
C GLU A 76 11.87 7.23 3.52
N ASN A 77 12.29 8.50 3.63
CA ASN A 77 13.09 8.98 4.74
C ASN A 77 12.33 8.85 6.07
N PHE A 78 11.05 9.21 6.07
CA PHE A 78 10.19 9.10 7.24
C PHE A 78 10.01 7.65 7.69
N ILE A 79 9.63 6.75 6.77
CA ILE A 79 9.47 5.32 7.09
C ILE A 79 10.80 4.76 7.61
N SER A 80 11.91 5.11 6.97
CA SER A 80 13.24 4.63 7.36
C SER A 80 13.70 5.16 8.72
N SER A 81 13.39 6.42 9.05
CA SER A 81 13.74 7.01 10.36
C SER A 81 12.89 6.48 11.49
N GLU A 82 11.62 6.19 11.20
CA GLU A 82 10.68 5.65 12.18
C GLU A 82 10.77 4.13 12.32
N TYR A 83 11.42 3.42 11.40
CA TYR A 83 11.55 1.96 11.44
C TYR A 83 12.61 1.50 12.44
N GLU A 84 12.15 1.03 13.60
CA GLU A 84 13.00 0.46 14.65
C GLU A 84 12.99 -1.09 14.65
N GLY A 85 12.43 -1.72 13.61
CA GLY A 85 12.16 -3.16 13.57
C GLY A 85 10.75 -3.51 14.06
N GLY A 86 10.50 -4.81 14.24
CA GLY A 86 9.18 -5.33 14.63
C GLY A 86 8.18 -5.33 13.48
N ASN A 87 6.88 -5.49 13.78
CA ASN A 87 5.83 -5.46 12.75
C ASN A 87 5.33 -4.03 12.59
N VAL A 88 5.43 -3.49 11.38
CA VAL A 88 5.08 -2.11 11.09
C VAL A 88 4.02 -2.08 10.00
N TYR A 89 2.95 -1.33 10.27
CA TYR A 89 1.93 -0.96 9.31
C TYR A 89 1.90 0.57 9.24
N PHE A 90 2.02 1.14 8.05
CA PHE A 90 2.08 2.58 7.87
C PHE A 90 1.16 3.03 6.76
N GLY A 91 0.75 4.29 6.81
CA GLY A 91 -0.11 4.87 5.80
C GLY A 91 -0.63 6.24 6.19
N THR A 92 -1.44 6.82 5.32
CA THR A 92 -2.14 8.08 5.59
C THR A 92 -3.50 7.79 6.22
N THR A 93 -4.00 8.65 7.11
CA THR A 93 -5.32 8.47 7.73
C THR A 93 -6.42 9.17 6.92
N TYR A 94 -7.69 8.78 7.10
CA TYR A 94 -8.85 9.53 6.58
C TYR A 94 -9.14 10.76 7.46
N GLY A 95 -8.19 11.69 7.57
CA GLY A 95 -8.24 12.81 8.51
C GLY A 95 -7.76 12.43 9.92
N PRO A 96 -8.16 13.15 10.99
CA PRO A 96 -7.48 13.09 12.30
C PRO A 96 -7.63 11.77 13.06
N ASN A 97 -8.39 10.80 12.54
CA ASN A 97 -8.64 9.53 13.19
C ASN A 97 -8.29 8.37 12.25
N THR A 98 -7.49 7.44 12.75
CA THR A 98 -7.52 6.05 12.28
C THR A 98 -8.95 5.54 12.45
N SER A 99 -9.56 5.06 11.37
CA SER A 99 -10.88 4.46 11.50
C SER A 99 -10.73 3.11 12.19
N TYR A 100 -11.28 3.00 13.40
CA TYR A 100 -11.35 1.75 14.16
C TYR A 100 -12.64 1.02 13.79
N ASP A 101 -12.57 -0.28 13.47
CA ASP A 101 -13.79 -1.10 13.44
C ASP A 101 -14.18 -1.48 14.89
N PRO A 102 -15.39 -2.04 15.09
CA PRO A 102 -15.84 -2.53 16.39
C PRO A 102 -15.00 -3.67 16.98
N GLN A 103 -14.03 -4.23 16.24
CA GLN A 103 -13.09 -5.27 16.65
C GLN A 103 -11.67 -4.71 16.94
N ASN A 104 -11.51 -3.37 16.98
CA ASN A 104 -10.24 -2.66 17.16
C ASN A 104 -9.22 -2.83 16.03
N ASN A 105 -9.67 -3.10 14.80
CA ASN A 105 -8.76 -3.17 13.66
C ASN A 105 -8.51 -1.77 13.08
N THR A 106 -7.25 -1.32 13.08
CA THR A 106 -6.80 -0.11 12.38
C THR A 106 -6.73 -0.35 10.86
N TRP A 107 -7.28 0.56 10.04
CA TRP A 107 -6.91 0.69 8.63
C TRP A 107 -6.54 2.13 8.26
N PHE A 108 -5.62 2.25 7.30
CA PHE A 108 -5.22 3.51 6.67
C PHE A 108 -6.07 3.80 5.43
N GLY A 109 -5.92 5.00 4.89
CA GLY A 109 -6.52 5.44 3.64
C GLY A 109 -6.12 4.56 2.48
N GLY A 110 -7.09 4.25 1.60
CA GLY A 110 -6.84 3.40 0.44
C GLY A 110 -5.74 3.94 -0.48
N TRP A 111 -5.61 5.26 -0.62
CA TRP A 111 -4.65 5.83 -1.58
C TRP A 111 -3.18 5.56 -1.24
N PHE A 112 -2.84 5.29 0.03
CA PHE A 112 -1.48 4.95 0.44
C PHE A 112 -1.42 4.21 1.78
N TYR A 113 -0.86 3.01 1.73
CA TYR A 113 -0.44 2.27 2.92
C TYR A 113 0.67 1.27 2.58
N GLY A 114 1.33 0.73 3.60
CA GLY A 114 2.34 -0.30 3.43
C GLY A 114 2.69 -1.02 4.71
N VAL A 115 3.39 -2.13 4.56
CA VAL A 115 3.84 -2.98 5.67
C VAL A 115 5.27 -3.43 5.44
N ASN A 116 5.98 -3.80 6.50
CA ASN A 116 7.25 -4.49 6.36
C ASN A 116 7.07 -5.99 6.03
N THR A 117 8.12 -6.61 5.51
CA THR A 117 8.07 -8.01 5.06
C THR A 117 7.72 -9.02 6.14
N GLU A 118 8.03 -8.74 7.40
CA GLU A 118 7.70 -9.57 8.55
C GLU A 118 6.18 -9.66 8.77
N VAL A 119 5.45 -8.58 8.47
CA VAL A 119 3.98 -8.60 8.46
C VAL A 119 3.47 -9.44 7.30
N ILE A 120 4.07 -9.32 6.11
CA ILE A 120 3.67 -10.10 4.93
C ILE A 120 3.87 -11.60 5.19
N ASP A 121 4.98 -11.99 5.81
CA ASP A 121 5.22 -13.38 6.21
C ASP A 121 4.09 -13.92 7.09
N LYS A 122 3.71 -13.18 8.13
CA LYS A 122 2.61 -13.54 9.03
C LYS A 122 1.26 -13.62 8.32
N ILE A 123 0.96 -12.68 7.44
CA ILE A 123 -0.26 -12.71 6.61
C ILE A 123 -0.28 -13.98 5.75
N CYS A 124 0.83 -14.30 5.08
CA CYS A 124 0.91 -15.46 4.21
C CYS A 124 0.80 -16.81 4.96
N GLU A 125 1.26 -16.86 6.21
CA GLU A 125 1.16 -18.05 7.09
C GLU A 125 -0.23 -18.21 7.70
N CYS A 126 -0.87 -17.11 8.09
CA CYS A 126 -2.21 -17.06 8.66
C CYS A 126 -3.31 -17.47 7.67
N GLY A 127 -3.10 -17.17 6.39
CA GLY A 127 -4.10 -17.34 5.34
C GLY A 127 -4.92 -16.08 5.12
N LEU A 128 -5.33 -15.87 3.86
CA LEU A 128 -6.00 -14.64 3.44
C LEU A 128 -7.53 -14.77 3.63
N PRO A 129 -8.16 -13.89 4.43
CA PRO A 129 -9.60 -13.96 4.66
C PRO A 129 -10.38 -13.63 3.38
N GLN A 130 -11.58 -14.22 3.26
CA GLN A 130 -12.48 -13.92 2.15
C GLN A 130 -12.95 -12.46 2.21
N CYS A 131 -13.17 -11.87 1.03
CA CYS A 131 -13.79 -10.55 0.93
C CYS A 131 -15.26 -10.61 1.35
N ILE A 132 -15.66 -9.70 2.23
CA ILE A 132 -17.05 -9.52 2.63
C ILE A 132 -17.72 -8.50 1.69
N SER A 133 -18.99 -8.71 1.36
CA SER A 133 -19.74 -7.80 0.49
C SER A 133 -19.72 -6.36 1.04
N LYS A 134 -19.36 -5.40 0.18
CA LYS A 134 -19.21 -3.95 0.47
C LYS A 134 -17.99 -3.53 1.31
N MET A 135 -17.07 -4.43 1.61
CA MET A 135 -15.82 -4.09 2.29
C MET A 135 -14.87 -3.37 1.34
N GLY A 136 -14.35 -2.20 1.75
CA GLY A 136 -13.25 -1.49 1.07
C GLY A 136 -11.96 -2.31 1.10
N GLU A 137 -10.98 -2.02 0.24
CA GLU A 137 -9.75 -2.80 0.23
C GLU A 137 -8.84 -2.49 1.42
N ASP A 138 -8.82 -1.23 1.83
CA ASP A 138 -8.20 -0.74 3.05
C ASP A 138 -8.78 -1.41 4.31
N GLN A 139 -10.11 -1.49 4.39
CA GLN A 139 -10.84 -2.19 5.45
C GLN A 139 -10.50 -3.67 5.47
N TRP A 140 -10.47 -4.32 4.29
CA TRP A 140 -10.09 -5.73 4.20
C TRP A 140 -8.66 -5.96 4.66
N PHE A 141 -7.75 -5.05 4.33
CA PHE A 141 -6.37 -5.16 4.77
C PHE A 141 -6.24 -5.00 6.28
N GLY A 142 -6.87 -3.98 6.87
CA GLY A 142 -6.94 -3.82 8.34
C GLY A 142 -7.57 -5.02 9.04
N TYR A 143 -8.66 -5.55 8.50
CA TYR A 143 -9.31 -6.77 9.00
C TYR A 143 -8.39 -7.99 8.91
N THR A 144 -7.63 -8.14 7.83
CA THR A 144 -6.66 -9.23 7.66
C THR A 144 -5.58 -9.17 8.72
N LEU A 145 -5.02 -7.99 9.00
CA LEU A 145 -4.04 -7.79 10.07
C LEU A 145 -4.61 -8.21 11.44
N GLY A 146 -5.88 -7.87 11.70
CA GLY A 146 -6.61 -8.25 12.90
C GLY A 146 -6.84 -9.75 13.04
N GLN A 147 -7.38 -10.39 12.01
CA GLN A 147 -7.63 -11.84 11.98
C GLN A 147 -6.35 -12.65 12.19
N CYS A 148 -5.23 -12.15 11.67
CA CYS A 148 -3.94 -12.79 11.84
C CYS A 148 -3.25 -12.48 13.17
N ASN A 149 -3.93 -11.79 14.10
CA ASN A 149 -3.42 -11.40 15.41
C ASN A 149 -2.04 -10.75 15.33
N ILE A 150 -1.81 -9.92 14.31
CA ILE A 150 -0.51 -9.29 14.09
C ILE A 150 -0.43 -8.08 15.01
N GLU A 151 0.30 -8.24 16.13
CA GLU A 151 0.72 -7.12 16.96
C GLU A 151 1.61 -6.20 16.13
N LYS A 152 1.13 -4.99 15.86
CA LYS A 152 1.78 -4.06 14.94
C LYS A 152 1.86 -2.68 15.55
N ARG A 153 2.87 -1.93 15.15
CA ARG A 153 2.93 -0.49 15.38
C ARG A 153 2.37 0.20 14.14
N ASP A 154 1.35 1.02 14.35
CA ASP A 154 0.75 1.83 13.32
C ASP A 154 1.52 3.16 13.19
N LEU A 155 2.04 3.45 11.99
CA LEU A 155 2.74 4.71 11.68
C LEU A 155 1.92 5.57 10.74
N VAL A 156 1.50 6.72 11.25
CA VAL A 156 0.80 7.72 10.45
C VAL A 156 1.83 8.50 9.65
N VAL A 157 1.81 8.31 8.33
CA VAL A 157 2.60 9.13 7.40
C VAL A 157 1.88 10.48 7.25
N PRO A 158 2.61 11.61 7.38
CA PRO A 158 2.02 12.92 7.21
C PRO A 158 1.29 13.06 5.87
N GLU A 159 0.07 13.59 5.89
CA GLU A 159 -0.74 13.80 4.67
C GLU A 159 -0.04 14.70 3.64
N ASP A 160 0.83 15.61 4.10
CA ASP A 160 1.64 16.46 3.22
C ASP A 160 2.69 15.68 2.41
N PHE A 161 2.99 14.43 2.78
CA PHE A 161 3.95 13.59 2.06
C PHE A 161 3.27 12.73 0.99
N VAL A 162 1.94 12.59 1.01
CA VAL A 162 1.21 11.80 0.00
C VAL A 162 -0.06 12.51 -0.42
N HIS A 163 -0.12 12.91 -1.69
CA HIS A 163 -1.24 13.66 -2.25
C HIS A 163 -2.12 12.79 -3.14
N HIS A 164 -3.44 12.81 -2.91
CA HIS A 164 -4.43 12.15 -3.74
C HIS A 164 -5.07 13.16 -4.71
N LYS A 165 -4.98 12.92 -6.03
CA LYS A 165 -5.34 13.90 -7.07
C LYS A 165 -6.80 14.38 -6.97
N GLU A 166 -7.74 13.55 -6.54
CA GLU A 166 -9.16 13.94 -6.43
C GLU A 166 -9.43 15.06 -5.41
N TYR A 167 -8.54 15.26 -4.42
CA TYR A 167 -8.67 16.36 -3.45
C TYR A 167 -8.00 17.69 -3.89
N SER A 168 -7.43 17.74 -5.09
CA SER A 168 -6.68 18.91 -5.60
C SER A 168 -7.56 19.94 -6.34
N THR A 169 -8.48 20.62 -5.64
CA THR A 169 -9.04 21.90 -6.17
C THR A 169 -8.04 23.06 -6.05
N LYS A 170 -6.87 22.85 -5.45
CA LYS A 170 -5.79 23.83 -5.37
C LYS A 170 -4.63 23.36 -6.22
N ARG A 171 -4.35 24.14 -7.27
CA ARG A 171 -3.27 23.99 -8.25
C ARG A 171 -2.03 23.32 -7.65
N LEU A 172 -1.75 22.12 -8.10
CA LEU A 172 -0.56 21.36 -7.75
C LEU A 172 0.67 22.06 -8.36
N ASN A 173 1.41 22.82 -7.56
CA ASN A 173 2.70 23.39 -7.97
C ASN A 173 3.80 22.37 -7.68
N ILE A 174 4.05 21.43 -8.58
CA ILE A 174 5.18 20.50 -8.47
C ILE A 174 6.46 21.24 -8.87
N LYS A 175 7.39 21.42 -7.91
CA LYS A 175 8.77 21.84 -8.20
C LYS A 175 9.69 20.62 -8.09
N PHE A 176 10.27 20.20 -9.21
CA PHE A 176 11.36 19.23 -9.21
C PHE A 176 12.66 19.95 -8.86
N THR A 177 13.31 19.55 -7.76
CA THR A 177 14.67 20.01 -7.45
C THR A 177 15.65 18.95 -7.93
N ALA A 178 16.56 19.33 -8.83
CA ALA A 178 17.61 18.43 -9.29
C ALA A 178 18.61 18.17 -8.15
N ILE A 179 18.85 16.90 -7.85
CA ILE A 179 19.95 16.49 -6.96
C ILE A 179 21.22 16.48 -7.82
N ARG A 180 22.20 17.33 -7.50
CA ARG A 180 23.56 17.33 -8.07
C ARG A 180 24.50 16.61 -7.12
#